data_AF-A0A8J8F7U4-F1
#
_entry.id   AF-A0A8J8F7U4-F1
#
_cell.length_a   1.000
_cell.length_b   1.000
_cell.length_c   1.000
_cell.angle_alpha   90.00
_cell.angle_beta   90.00
_cell.angle_gamma   90.00
#
_symmetry.space_group_name_H-M   'P 1'
#
loop_
_entity.id
_entity.type
_entity.pdbx_description
1 polymer ?
#
loop_
_entity_poly.entity_id
_entity_poly.type
_entity_poly.pdbx_seq_one_letter_code
_entity_poly.pdbx_strand_id
1 'polypeptide(L)' 'MATVIKGNESAVQDYQAGKKEALNFLVGQVMKHTRGRAEPKEVRTMLKAKLKK' A
#
# COMPACT_ATOMS: atom_id res chain seq x y z
N MET A 1 -6.76 2.78 -6.11
CA MET A 1 -6.20 2.14 -4.89
C MET A 1 -6.77 0.76 -4.59
N ALA A 2 -8.06 0.49 -4.79
CA ALA A 2 -8.65 -0.83 -4.54
C ALA A 2 -7.99 -1.95 -5.36
N THR A 3 -7.54 -1.65 -6.59
CA THR A 3 -6.85 -2.60 -7.48
C THR A 3 -5.51 -3.08 -6.92
N VAL A 4 -4.75 -2.21 -6.25
CA VAL A 4 -3.44 -2.56 -5.68
C VAL A 4 -3.63 -3.38 -4.41
N ILE A 5 -4.64 -3.07 -3.59
CA ILE A 5 -4.96 -3.83 -2.38
C ILE A 5 -5.46 -5.24 -2.75
N LYS A 6 -6.40 -5.36 -3.72
CA LYS A 6 -6.88 -6.66 -4.21
C LYS A 6 -5.81 -7.48 -4.92
N GLY A 7 -4.88 -6.83 -5.64
CA GLY A 7 -3.79 -7.54 -6.32
C GLY A 7 -2.63 -7.94 -5.41
N ASN A 8 -2.60 -7.44 -4.17
CA ASN A 8 -1.48 -7.64 -3.23
C ASN A 8 -2.01 -7.98 -1.83
N GLU A 9 -2.96 -8.89 -1.74
CA GLU A 9 -3.56 -9.33 -0.47
C GLU A 9 -2.52 -9.88 0.52
N SER A 10 -1.48 -10.58 0.04
CA SER A 10 -0.39 -11.06 0.90
C SER A 10 0.37 -9.92 1.57
N ALA A 11 0.66 -8.83 0.84
CA ALA A 11 1.33 -7.66 1.42
C ALA A 11 0.43 -6.92 2.42
N VAL A 12 -0.89 -6.97 2.21
CA VAL A 12 -1.88 -6.45 3.16
C VAL A 12 -1.89 -7.28 4.45
N GLN A 13 -1.91 -8.60 4.32
CA GLN A 13 -1.84 -9.52 5.46
C GLN A 13 -0.51 -9.38 6.22
N ASP A 14 0.61 -9.30 5.52
CA ASP A 14 1.92 -9.07 6.13
C ASP A 14 1.95 -7.75 6.92
N TYR A 15 1.37 -6.68 6.37
CA TYR A 15 1.25 -5.41 7.08
C TYR A 15 0.37 -5.52 8.33
N GLN A 16 -0.76 -6.23 8.24
CA GLN A 16 -1.64 -6.51 9.39
C GLN A 16 -0.96 -7.40 10.43
N ALA A 17 -0.08 -8.32 10.01
CA ALA A 17 0.78 -9.11 10.88
C ALA A 17 1.93 -8.31 11.52
N GLY A 18 2.03 -7.01 11.22
CA GLY A 18 3.03 -6.10 11.80
C GLY A 18 4.28 -5.90 10.95
N LYS A 19 4.39 -6.52 9.77
CA LYS A 19 5.52 -6.32 8.86
C LYS A 19 5.41 -5.00 8.14
N LYS A 20 6.12 -4.00 8.66
CA LYS A 20 6.17 -2.63 8.10
C LYS A 20 6.75 -2.58 6.68
N GLU A 21 7.55 -3.55 6.28
CA GLU A 21 8.13 -3.65 4.92
C GLU A 21 7.07 -3.85 3.84
N ALA A 22 6.00 -4.58 4.15
CA ALA A 22 4.92 -4.82 3.21
C ALA A 22 4.18 -3.52 2.83
N LEU A 23 4.17 -2.53 3.73
CA LEU A 23 3.67 -1.20 3.43
C LEU A 23 4.52 -0.49 2.37
N ASN A 24 5.85 -0.61 2.43
CA ASN A 24 6.75 0.01 1.45
C ASN A 24 6.58 -0.63 0.07
N PHE A 25 6.39 -1.95 0.03
CA PHE A 25 6.05 -2.67 -1.20
C PHE A 25 4.74 -2.16 -1.82
N LEU A 26 3.68 -2.05 -1.03
CA LEU A 26 2.39 -1.51 -1.48
C LEU A 26 2.50 -0.07 -1.97
N VAL A 27 3.30 0.78 -1.30
CA VAL A 27 3.57 2.14 -1.76
C VAL A 27 4.21 2.13 -3.14
N GLY A 28 5.24 1.31 -3.36
CA GLY A 28 5.90 1.17 -4.67
C GLY A 28 4.95 0.69 -5.76
N GLN A 29 4.08 -0.28 -5.46
CA GLN A 29 3.06 -0.76 -6.40
C GLN A 29 2.05 0.34 -6.77
N VAL A 30 1.59 1.13 -5.78
CA VAL A 30 0.69 2.26 -6.05
C VAL A 30 1.39 3.33 -6.88
N MET A 31 2.64 3.67 -6.58
CA MET A 31 3.42 4.63 -7.37
C MET A 31 3.61 4.17 -8.81
N LYS A 32 3.91 2.88 -9.02
CA LYS A 32 4.01 2.28 -10.36
C LYS A 32 2.67 2.34 -11.11
N HIS A 33 1.58 2.01 -10.44
CA HIS A 33 0.24 2.03 -11.03
C HIS A 33 -0.24 3.44 -11.36
N THR A 34 0.11 4.42 -10.53
CA THR A 34 -0.20 5.84 -10.74
C THR A 34 0.82 6.54 -11.64
N ARG A 35 1.84 5.81 -12.13
CA ARG A 35 2.96 6.35 -12.93
C ARG A 35 3.63 7.56 -12.28
N GLY A 36 3.86 7.49 -10.97
CA GLY A 36 4.49 8.56 -10.19
C GLY A 36 3.59 9.78 -9.93
N ARG A 37 2.31 9.74 -10.30
CA ARG A 37 1.37 10.82 -10.00
C ARG A 37 1.00 10.91 -8.52
N ALA A 38 1.19 9.84 -7.76
CA ALA A 38 0.90 9.81 -6.33
C ALA A 38 2.18 9.92 -5.50
N GLU A 39 2.15 10.81 -4.51
CA GLU A 39 3.27 11.06 -3.60
C GLU A 39 3.45 9.90 -2.61
N PRO A 40 4.68 9.40 -2.38
CA PRO A 40 4.92 8.25 -1.51
C PRO A 40 4.42 8.46 -0.07
N LYS A 41 4.57 9.68 0.47
CA LYS A 41 4.10 10.03 1.82
C LYS A 41 2.57 9.96 1.94
N GLU A 42 1.87 10.46 0.92
CA GLU A 42 0.41 10.47 0.86
C GLU A 42 -0.13 9.06 0.68
N VAL A 43 0.44 8.31 -0.28
CA VAL A 43 0.11 6.89 -0.52
C VAL A 43 0.26 6.06 0.74
N ARG A 44 1.37 6.24 1.47
CA ARG A 44 1.62 5.52 2.72
C ARG A 44 0.54 5.82 3.76
N THR A 45 0.15 7.09 3.91
CA THR A 45 -0.89 7.51 4.86
C THR A 45 -2.25 6.94 4.46
N MET A 46 -2.60 7.01 3.17
CA MET A 46 -3.83 6.44 2.64
C MET A 46 -3.90 4.92 2.80
N LEU A 47 -2.81 4.21 2.52
CA LEU A 47 -2.71 2.76 2.73
C LEU A 47 -2.89 2.42 4.21
N LYS A 48 -2.19 3.11 5.11
CA LYS A 48 -2.39 2.92 6.55
C LYS A 48 -3.84 3.15 6.97
N ALA A 49 -4.46 4.24 6.50
CA ALA A 49 -5.85 4.56 6.82
C ALA A 49 -6.83 3.49 6.28
N LYS A 50 -6.58 2.93 5.10
CA LYS A 50 -7.40 1.84 4.53
C LYS A 50 -7.19 0.49 5.23
N LEU A 51 -5.99 0.22 5.72
CA LEU A 51 -5.61 -1.06 6.33
C LEU A 51 -5.88 -1.13 7.83
N LYS A 52 -6.03 0.03 8.50
CA LYS A 52 -6.33 0.16 9.92
C LYS A 52 -7.83 0.31 10.21
N LYS A 53 -8.69 -0.02 9.24
CA LYS A 53 -10.15 0.04 9.37
C LYS A 53 -10.70 -1.33 9.73
#